data_AF-A0A8B7YJJ6-F1
#
_entry.id   AF-A0A8B7YJJ6-F1
#
_cell.length_a   1.000
_cell.length_b   1.000
_cell.length_c   1.000
_cell.angle_alpha   90.00
_cell.angle_beta   90.00
_cell.angle_gamma   90.00
#
_symmetry.space_group_name_H-M   'P 1'
#
loop_
_entity.id
_entity.type
_entity.pdbx_description
1 polymer ?
#
loop_
_entity_poly.entity_id
_entity_poly.type
_entity_poly.pdbx_seq_one_letter_code
_entity_poly.pdbx_strand_id
1 'polypeptide(L)'
;MDDVLPRTFTDFLQITVNTLAIITLISIFNPFCLAFTLPIAIVLFLTRRYYLASSREVKRLEGVARSPVFSHLSATLTGLSTVRAFKAQQRFIADFDGYLDGHTRAWFLFLATSSWLGVQLDFFSTLFICGVSFTCVMAAGRKFKATTL
;
A
#
# COMPACT_ATOMS: atom_id res chain seq x y z
N MET A 1 -5.17 15.70 -12.29
CA MET A 1 -4.30 14.50 -12.47
C MET A 1 -2.86 14.94 -12.67
N ASP A 2 -2.61 16.13 -13.23
CA ASP A 2 -1.25 16.66 -13.43
C ASP A 2 -0.58 17.17 -12.15
N ASP A 3 -1.32 17.60 -11.11
CA ASP A 3 -0.70 18.08 -9.86
C ASP A 3 -0.15 16.97 -8.95
N VAL A 4 -0.71 15.76 -9.03
CA VAL A 4 -0.33 14.63 -8.16
C VAL A 4 0.85 13.84 -8.71
N LEU A 5 1.10 13.92 -10.01
CA LEU A 5 2.17 13.20 -10.69
C LEU A 5 3.58 13.63 -10.26
N PRO A 6 3.94 14.93 -10.27
CA PRO A 6 5.29 15.37 -9.88
C PRO A 6 5.56 15.08 -8.40
N ARG A 7 4.56 15.23 -7.53
CA ARG A 7 4.70 14.94 -6.10
C ARG A 7 5.01 13.46 -5.84
N THR A 8 4.24 12.56 -6.46
CA THR A 8 4.44 11.11 -6.32
C THR A 8 5.80 10.68 -6.86
N PHE A 9 6.29 11.31 -7.94
CA PHE A 9 7.60 11.02 -8.51
C PHE A 9 8.74 11.42 -7.58
N THR A 10 8.67 12.62 -7.00
CA THR A 10 9.66 13.09 -6.02
C THR A 10 9.69 12.19 -4.79
N ASP A 11 8.52 11.81 -4.26
CA ASP A 11 8.43 10.90 -3.12
C ASP A 11 9.08 9.54 -3.44
N PHE A 12 8.84 9.01 -4.65
CA PHE A 12 9.42 7.75 -5.09
C PHE A 12 10.96 7.80 -5.16
N LEU A 13 11.51 8.89 -5.71
CA LEU A 13 12.96 9.10 -5.76
C LEU A 13 13.55 9.23 -4.35
N GLN A 14 12.93 10.03 -3.49
CA GLN A 14 13.39 10.23 -2.12
C GLN A 14 13.42 8.92 -1.32
N ILE A 15 12.36 8.12 -1.40
CA ILE A 15 12.28 6.82 -0.71
C ILE A 15 13.34 5.85 -1.25
N THR A 16 13.57 5.84 -2.57
CA THR A 16 14.57 4.96 -3.20
C THR A 16 15.99 5.32 -2.74
N VAL A 17 16.34 6.60 -2.77
CA VAL A 17 17.67 7.08 -2.34
C VAL A 17 17.87 6.81 -0.84
N ASN A 18 16.87 7.10 -0.01
CA ASN A 18 16.94 6.85 1.43
C ASN A 18 17.14 5.36 1.76
N THR A 19 16.44 4.47 1.05
CA THR A 19 16.58 3.02 1.23
C THR A 19 17.99 2.55 0.89
N LEU A 20 18.57 3.04 -0.21
CA LEU A 20 19.95 2.72 -0.60
C LEU A 20 20.97 3.24 0.42
N ALA A 21 20.75 4.44 0.95
CA ALA A 21 21.60 5.02 1.99
C ALA A 21 21.59 4.16 3.26
N ILE A 22 20.42 3.73 3.73
CA ILE A 22 20.30 2.86 4.92
C ILE A 22 21.00 1.52 4.71
N ILE A 23 20.81 0.87 3.55
CA ILE A 23 21.47 -0.41 3.23
C ILE A 23 23.00 -0.24 3.25
N THR A 24 23.50 0.83 2.64
CA THR A 24 24.94 1.14 2.59
C THR A 24 25.49 1.39 3.99
N LEU A 25 24.77 2.15 4.82
CA LEU A 25 25.15 2.44 6.20
C LEU A 25 25.26 1.16 7.03
N ILE A 26 24.26 0.28 6.97
CA ILE A 26 24.27 -1.01 7.69
C ILE A 26 25.46 -1.86 7.26
N SER A 27 25.77 -1.87 5.96
CA SER A 27 26.90 -2.62 5.38
C SER A 27 28.26 -2.15 5.93
N ILE A 28 28.43 -0.83 6.13
CA ILE A 28 29.67 -0.25 6.67
C ILE A 28 29.81 -0.53 8.18
N PHE A 29 28.72 -0.41 8.95
CA PHE A 29 28.78 -0.53 10.40
C PHE A 29 29.01 -1.97 10.89
N ASN A 30 28.35 -2.96 10.28
CA ASN A 30 28.57 -4.36 10.68
C ASN A 30 28.14 -5.34 9.57
N PRO A 31 29.09 -6.03 8.90
CA PRO A 31 28.76 -6.99 7.86
C PRO A 31 28.05 -8.25 8.38
N PHE A 32 28.06 -8.54 9.69
CA PHE A 32 27.25 -9.64 10.24
C PHE A 32 25.75 -9.27 10.33
N CYS A 33 25.41 -7.99 10.46
CA CYS A 33 24.01 -7.55 10.43
C CYS A 33 23.37 -7.76 9.05
N LEU A 34 24.16 -7.80 7.98
CA LEU A 34 23.71 -8.10 6.61
C LEU A 34 23.05 -9.49 6.50
N ALA A 35 23.52 -10.46 7.29
CA ALA A 35 22.94 -11.80 7.32
C ALA A 35 21.49 -11.82 7.87
N PHE A 36 21.16 -10.91 8.80
CA PHE A 36 19.79 -10.72 9.30
C PHE A 36 18.93 -9.90 8.33
N THR A 37 19.52 -8.92 7.65
CA THR A 37 18.81 -8.08 6.69
C THR A 37 18.36 -8.86 5.44
N LEU A 38 19.15 -9.82 4.96
CA LEU A 38 18.84 -10.64 3.77
C LEU A 38 17.48 -11.36 3.81
N PRO A 39 17.18 -12.21 4.81
CA PRO A 39 15.90 -12.92 4.86
C PRO A 39 14.71 -11.98 4.97
N ILE A 40 14.89 -10.86 5.69
CA ILE A 40 13.84 -9.85 5.85
C ILE A 40 13.63 -9.05 4.57
N ALA A 41 14.69 -8.71 3.84
CA ALA A 41 14.59 -8.08 2.53
C ALA A 41 13.85 -8.99 1.53
N ILE A 42 14.05 -10.31 1.59
CA ILE A 42 13.31 -11.28 0.78
C ILE A 42 11.83 -11.30 1.16
N VAL A 43 11.50 -11.36 2.45
CA VAL A 43 10.10 -11.31 2.93
C VAL A 43 9.44 -10.01 2.49
N LEU A 44 10.10 -8.86 2.68
CA LEU A 44 9.60 -7.56 2.25
C LEU A 44 9.43 -7.50 0.72
N PHE A 45 10.33 -8.09 -0.06
CA PHE A 45 10.21 -8.15 -1.52
C PHE A 45 9.03 -9.00 -1.97
N LEU A 46 8.82 -10.17 -1.34
CA LEU A 46 7.67 -11.03 -1.60
C LEU A 46 6.37 -10.30 -1.24
N THR A 47 6.29 -9.73 -0.03
CA THR A 47 5.13 -8.95 0.43
C THR A 47 4.85 -7.76 -0.50
N ARG A 48 5.89 -7.03 -0.94
CA ARG A 48 5.75 -5.95 -1.91
C ARG A 48 5.19 -6.44 -3.25
N ARG A 49 5.64 -7.61 -3.72
CA ARG A 49 5.14 -8.23 -4.97
C ARG A 49 3.67 -8.61 -4.85
N TYR A 50 3.26 -9.21 -3.73
CA TYR A 50 1.86 -9.53 -3.44
C TYR A 50 1.01 -8.26 -3.33
N TYR A 51 1.51 -7.22 -2.65
CA TYR A 51 0.82 -5.93 -2.55
C TYR A 51 0.65 -5.26 -3.91
N LEU A 52 1.69 -5.25 -4.75
CA LEU A 52 1.64 -4.70 -6.10
C LEU A 52 0.62 -5.42 -6.99
N ALA A 53 0.53 -6.75 -6.87
CA ALA A 53 -0.48 -7.54 -7.58
C ALA A 53 -1.90 -7.17 -7.10
N SER A 54 -2.11 -7.07 -5.78
CA SER A 54 -3.40 -6.70 -5.21
C SER A 54 -3.80 -5.25 -5.58
N SER A 55 -2.89 -4.28 -5.46
CA SER A 55 -3.12 -2.89 -5.86
C SER A 55 -3.41 -2.73 -7.35
N ARG A 56 -2.81 -3.57 -8.21
CA ARG A 56 -3.10 -3.57 -9.66
C ARG A 56 -4.50 -4.09 -9.96
N GLU A 57 -4.90 -5.19 -9.33
CA GLU A 57 -6.26 -5.71 -9.49
C GLU A 57 -7.32 -4.72 -8.98
N VAL A 58 -7.00 -3.95 -7.94
CA VAL A 58 -7.94 -2.95 -7.44
C VAL A 58 -7.96 -1.69 -8.28
N LYS A 59 -6.81 -1.17 -8.75
CA LYS A 59 -6.84 -0.10 -9.76
C LYS A 59 -7.60 -0.52 -11.02
N ARG A 60 -7.57 -1.81 -11.36
CA ARG A 60 -8.37 -2.38 -12.45
C ARG A 60 -9.86 -2.40 -12.11
N LEU A 61 -10.24 -2.86 -10.91
CA LEU A 61 -11.62 -2.84 -10.43
C LEU A 61 -12.19 -1.42 -10.31
N GLU A 62 -11.44 -0.47 -9.75
CA GLU A 62 -11.79 0.96 -9.74
C GLU A 62 -11.98 1.49 -11.16
N GLY A 63 -11.04 1.18 -12.07
CA GLY A 63 -11.13 1.61 -13.48
C GLY A 63 -12.36 1.06 -14.20
N VAL A 64 -12.69 -0.21 -13.95
CA VAL A 64 -13.86 -0.89 -14.54
C VAL A 64 -15.17 -0.42 -13.92
N ALA A 65 -15.18 -0.11 -12.62
CA ALA A 65 -16.39 0.31 -11.91
C ALA A 65 -16.71 1.81 -12.07
N ARG A 66 -15.72 2.65 -12.43
CA ARG A 66 -15.94 4.09 -12.70
C ARG A 66 -16.73 4.37 -13.98
N SER A 67 -16.53 3.56 -15.01
CA SER A 67 -17.12 3.76 -16.35
C SER A 67 -18.66 3.60 -16.40
N PRO A 68 -19.28 2.55 -15.82
CA PRO A 68 -20.73 2.39 -15.84
C PRO A 68 -21.45 3.36 -14.90
N VAL A 69 -20.85 3.75 -13.77
CA VAL A 69 -21.43 4.74 -12.85
C VAL A 69 -21.52 6.11 -13.52
N PHE A 70 -20.46 6.57 -14.19
CA PHE A 70 -20.48 7.84 -14.91
C PHE A 70 -21.41 7.80 -16.13
N SER A 71 -21.49 6.66 -16.83
CA SER A 71 -22.39 6.47 -17.98
C SER A 71 -23.86 6.45 -17.58
N HIS A 72 -24.23 5.74 -16.50
CA HIS A 72 -25.60 5.74 -15.97
C HIS A 72 -26.01 7.10 -15.42
N LEU A 73 -25.11 7.80 -14.72
CA LEU A 73 -25.36 9.12 -14.16
C LEU A 73 -25.54 10.15 -15.28
N SER A 74 -24.70 10.08 -16.33
CA SER A 74 -24.85 10.92 -17.54
C SER A 74 -26.16 10.63 -18.28
N ALA A 75 -26.53 9.36 -18.49
CA ALA A 75 -27.79 8.98 -19.13
C ALA A 75 -29.03 9.41 -18.33
N THR A 76 -28.95 9.34 -16.99
CA THR A 76 -30.04 9.77 -16.09
C THR A 76 -30.18 11.29 -16.05
N LEU A 77 -29.07 12.04 -16.13
CA LEU A 77 -29.09 13.50 -16.23
C LEU A 77 -29.65 13.97 -17.57
N THR A 78 -29.32 13.29 -18.68
CA THR A 78 -29.86 13.61 -20.01
C THR A 78 -31.33 13.20 -20.16
N GLY A 79 -31.77 12.12 -19.50
CA GLY A 79 -33.15 11.62 -19.51
C GLY A 79 -34.03 12.06 -18.34
N LEU A 80 -33.58 13.02 -17.52
CA LEU A 80 -34.20 13.38 -16.24
C LEU A 80 -35.67 13.84 -16.38
N SER A 81 -35.99 14.51 -17.49
CA SER A 81 -37.35 14.96 -17.82
C SER A 81 -38.30 13.78 -18.07
N THR A 82 -37.84 12.73 -18.76
CA THR A 82 -38.60 11.51 -19.04
C THR A 82 -38.80 10.67 -17.76
N VAL A 83 -37.77 10.53 -16.92
CA VAL A 83 -37.89 9.79 -15.65
C VAL A 83 -38.87 10.48 -14.68
N ARG A 84 -38.86 11.82 -14.63
CA ARG A 84 -39.85 12.60 -13.87
C ARG A 84 -41.26 12.48 -14.47
N ALA A 85 -41.38 12.48 -15.79
CA ALA A 85 -42.68 12.34 -16.47
C ALA A 85 -43.34 10.97 -16.19
N PHE A 86 -42.56 9.90 -16.08
CA PHE A 86 -43.04 8.55 -15.76
C PHE A 86 -43.09 8.22 -14.25
N LYS A 87 -42.74 9.17 -13.35
CA LYS A 87 -42.63 8.96 -11.89
C LYS A 87 -41.79 7.73 -11.49
N ALA A 88 -40.80 7.35 -12.31
CA ALA A 88 -40.02 6.13 -12.12
C ALA A 88 -38.73 6.34 -11.27
N GLN A 89 -38.60 7.47 -10.57
CA GLN A 89 -37.39 7.82 -9.81
C GLN A 89 -36.97 6.75 -8.80
N GLN A 90 -37.92 6.18 -8.03
CA GLN A 90 -37.57 5.18 -7.00
C GLN A 90 -36.96 3.90 -7.58
N ARG A 91 -37.39 3.48 -8.78
CA ARG A 91 -36.84 2.29 -9.45
C ARG A 91 -35.38 2.53 -9.87
N PHE A 92 -35.11 3.70 -10.46
CA PHE A 92 -33.76 4.09 -10.85
C PHE A 92 -32.81 4.30 -9.66
N ILE A 93 -33.33 4.82 -8.53
CA ILE A 93 -32.54 4.96 -7.29
C ILE A 93 -32.17 3.58 -6.73
N ALA A 94 -33.12 2.64 -6.68
CA ALA A 94 -32.86 1.28 -6.20
C ALA A 94 -31.83 0.54 -7.09
N ASP A 95 -31.91 0.69 -8.41
CA ASP A 95 -30.92 0.11 -9.33
C ASP A 95 -29.54 0.76 -9.15
N PHE A 96 -29.48 2.08 -8.94
CA PHE A 96 -28.23 2.80 -8.71
C PHE A 96 -27.56 2.41 -7.38
N ASP A 97 -28.34 2.24 -6.30
CA ASP A 97 -27.85 1.76 -5.01
C ASP A 97 -27.24 0.35 -5.13
N GLY A 98 -27.84 -0.55 -5.91
CA GLY A 98 -27.29 -1.89 -6.16
C GLY A 98 -25.91 -1.86 -6.83
N TYR A 99 -25.71 -0.98 -7.81
CA TYR A 99 -24.41 -0.79 -8.44
C TYR A 99 -23.39 -0.14 -7.48
N LEU A 100 -23.84 0.81 -6.65
CA LEU A 100 -22.99 1.49 -5.67
C LEU A 100 -22.53 0.53 -4.56
N ASP A 101 -23.41 -0.37 -4.12
CA ASP A 101 -23.11 -1.34 -3.08
C ASP A 101 -22.09 -2.39 -3.57
N GLY A 102 -22.21 -2.83 -4.82
CA GLY A 102 -21.21 -3.67 -5.48
C GLY A 102 -19.82 -3.01 -5.56
N HIS A 103 -19.76 -1.75 -5.98
CA HIS A 103 -18.51 -0.97 -6.01
C HIS A 103 -17.93 -0.78 -4.60
N THR A 104 -18.78 -0.43 -3.63
CA THR A 104 -18.37 -0.12 -2.26
C THR A 104 -17.83 -1.35 -1.54
N ARG A 105 -18.45 -2.53 -1.74
CA ARG A 105 -17.96 -3.79 -1.17
C ARG A 105 -16.60 -4.19 -1.72
N ALA A 106 -16.38 -4.04 -3.04
CA ALA A 106 -15.06 -4.30 -3.64
C ALA A 106 -13.99 -3.33 -3.13
N TRP A 107 -14.35 -2.04 -2.97
CA TRP A 107 -13.46 -1.01 -2.41
C TRP A 107 -13.12 -1.26 -0.94
N PHE A 108 -14.10 -1.67 -0.13
CA PHE A 108 -13.88 -2.03 1.28
C PHE A 108 -12.97 -3.24 1.42
N LEU A 109 -13.17 -4.28 0.60
CA LEU A 109 -12.32 -5.47 0.60
C LEU A 109 -10.86 -5.11 0.26
N PHE A 110 -10.67 -4.16 -0.65
CA PHE A 110 -9.35 -3.62 -0.97
C PHE A 110 -8.71 -2.90 0.21
N LEU A 111 -9.44 -1.97 0.84
CA LEU A 111 -8.95 -1.22 2.00
C LEU A 111 -8.56 -2.19 3.13
N ALA A 112 -9.41 -3.17 3.41
CA ALA A 112 -9.16 -4.18 4.44
C ALA A 112 -7.90 -5.01 4.12
N THR A 113 -7.73 -5.46 2.88
CA THR A 113 -6.56 -6.23 2.44
C THR A 113 -5.27 -5.40 2.51
N SER A 114 -5.34 -4.13 2.12
CA SER A 114 -4.22 -3.18 2.19
C SER A 114 -3.77 -2.94 3.63
N SER A 115 -4.73 -2.66 4.54
CA SER A 115 -4.46 -2.45 5.96
C SER A 115 -3.92 -3.71 6.63
N TRP A 116 -4.47 -4.89 6.33
CA TRP A 116 -3.97 -6.17 6.84
C TRP A 116 -2.50 -6.40 6.47
N LEU A 117 -2.15 -6.15 5.21
CA LEU A 117 -0.77 -6.26 4.75
C LEU A 117 0.14 -5.23 5.42
N GLY A 118 -0.34 -4.00 5.63
CA GLY A 118 0.37 -2.96 6.38
C GLY A 118 0.73 -3.42 7.80
N VAL A 119 -0.26 -3.92 8.55
CA VAL A 119 -0.06 -4.44 9.91
C VAL A 119 0.97 -5.58 9.92
N GLN A 120 0.88 -6.50 8.96
CA GLN A 120 1.80 -7.62 8.87
C GLN A 120 3.24 -7.17 8.54
N LEU A 121 3.39 -6.12 7.72
CA LEU A 121 4.69 -5.53 7.38
C LEU A 121 5.29 -4.77 8.58
N ASP A 122 4.48 -4.04 9.32
CA ASP A 122 4.90 -3.35 10.55
C ASP A 122 5.37 -4.34 11.62
N PHE A 123 4.71 -5.49 11.72
CA PHE A 123 5.12 -6.57 12.61
C PHE A 123 6.52 -7.10 12.25
N PHE A 124 6.79 -7.39 10.97
CA PHE A 124 8.11 -7.84 10.52
C PHE A 124 9.19 -6.76 10.69
N SER A 125 8.85 -5.49 10.44
CA SER A 125 9.75 -4.36 10.64
C SER A 125 10.15 -4.21 12.11
N THR A 126 9.18 -4.32 13.03
CA THR A 126 9.44 -4.23 14.47
C THR A 126 10.34 -5.37 14.95
N LEU A 127 10.10 -6.59 14.45
CA LEU A 127 10.94 -7.75 14.76
C LEU A 127 12.38 -7.57 14.28
N PHE A 128 12.57 -6.99 13.08
CA PHE A 128 13.89 -6.66 12.55
C PHE A 128 14.65 -5.68 13.45
N ILE A 129 14.00 -4.58 13.83
CA ILE A 129 14.62 -3.54 14.66
C ILE A 129 15.04 -4.13 16.00
N CYS A 130 14.19 -4.96 16.64
CA CYS A 130 14.56 -5.68 17.85
C CYS A 130 15.83 -6.54 17.67
N GLY A 131 15.91 -7.31 16.58
CA GLY A 131 17.08 -8.16 16.30
C GLY A 131 18.38 -7.36 16.07
N VAL A 132 18.29 -6.27 15.31
CA VAL A 132 19.43 -5.38 15.03
C VAL A 132 19.89 -4.66 16.31
N SER A 133 18.96 -4.13 17.10
CA SER A 133 19.26 -3.48 18.37
C SER A 133 19.95 -4.44 19.34
N PHE A 134 19.45 -5.68 19.46
CA PHE A 134 20.06 -6.69 20.33
C PHE A 134 21.49 -7.05 19.89
N THR A 135 21.70 -7.22 18.58
CA THR A 135 23.01 -7.52 18.00
C THR A 135 24.00 -6.36 18.21
N CYS A 136 23.53 -5.12 18.08
CA CYS A 136 24.33 -3.92 18.32
C CYS A 136 24.81 -3.84 19.78
N VAL A 137 23.91 -4.08 20.75
CA VAL A 137 24.25 -4.11 22.18
C VAL A 137 25.27 -5.21 22.48
N MET A 138 25.08 -6.41 21.93
CA MET A 138 26.03 -7.52 22.13
C MET A 138 27.41 -7.21 21.54
N ALA A 139 27.46 -6.59 20.35
CA ALA A 139 28.71 -6.18 19.72
C ALA A 139 29.44 -5.08 20.51
N ALA A 140 28.69 -4.12 21.07
CA ALA A 140 29.25 -3.08 21.94
C ALA A 140 29.86 -3.67 23.23
N GLY A 141 29.21 -4.67 23.83
CA GLY A 141 29.73 -5.38 24.99
C GLY A 141 31.07 -6.09 24.74
N ARG A 142 31.31 -6.60 23.52
CA ARG A 142 32.60 -7.21 23.12
C ARG A 142 33.71 -6.18 22.96
N LYS A 143 33.41 -4.99 22.42
CA LYS A 143 34.39 -3.89 22.30
C LYS A 143 34.82 -3.37 23.67
N PHE A 144 33.89 -3.21 24.61
CA PHE A 144 34.21 -2.72 25.96
C PHE A 144 35.16 -3.68 26.70
N LYS A 145 34.94 -5.01 26.57
CA LYS A 145 35.78 -6.03 27.21
C LYS A 145 37.20 -6.13 26.63
N ALA A 146 37.41 -5.68 25.39
CA ALA A 146 38.71 -5.71 24.72
C ALA A 146 39.57 -4.46 24.99
N THR A 147 39.01 -3.39 25.54
CA THR A 147 39.73 -2.14 25.86
C THR A 147 40.19 -2.09 27.33
N THR A 148 39.72 -3.01 28.18
CA THR A 148 40.09 -3.08 29.62
C THR A 148 41.13 -4.16 29.94
N LEU A 149 41.68 -4.86 28.93
CA LEU A 149 42.82 -5.77 29.02
C LEU A 149 43.99 -5.17 28.23
#